data_AF-A0A538CFM9-F1
#
_entry.id   AF-A0A538CFM9-F1
#
_cell.length_a   1.000
_cell.length_b   1.000
_cell.length_c   1.000
_cell.angle_alpha   90.00
_cell.angle_beta   90.00
_cell.angle_gamma   90.00
#
_symmetry.space_group_name_H-M   'P 1'
#
loop_
_entity.id
_entity.type
_entity.pdbx_description
1 polymer ?
#
loop_
_entity_poly.entity_id
_entity_poly.type
_entity_poly.pdbx_seq_one_letter_code
_entity_poly.pdbx_strand_id
1 'polypeptide(L)'
;EPERARSIYLAHIADRAGLVAPEALGGIIVGDRHFATAALVKAAQSPEMPLAQRLADRPPLGELFAGDRDEALLAAYVEFGYTQREISEHLGCHYSTASRWIRDARMRQRKT
;
A
#
# COMPACT_ATOMS: atom_id res chain seq x y z
N GLU A 1 11.40 -12.42 36.84
CA GLU A 1 12.15 -13.50 36.17
C GLU A 1 11.80 -13.57 34.68
N PRO A 2 12.61 -12.91 33.81
CA PRO A 2 12.36 -12.82 32.36
C PRO A 2 12.39 -14.18 31.65
N GLU A 3 13.11 -15.17 32.20
CA GLU A 3 13.19 -16.53 31.64
C GLU A 3 11.86 -17.28 31.72
N ARG A 4 11.10 -17.07 32.80
CA ARG A 4 9.78 -17.67 33.01
C ARG A 4 8.76 -17.13 32.00
N ALA A 5 8.81 -15.82 31.73
CA ALA A 5 7.99 -15.19 30.71
C ALA A 5 8.32 -15.70 29.29
N ARG A 6 9.60 -15.86 28.98
CA ARG A 6 10.07 -16.42 27.70
C ARG A 6 9.60 -17.86 27.50
N SER A 7 9.69 -18.69 28.55
CA SER A 7 9.24 -20.10 28.51
C SER A 7 7.74 -20.22 28.23
N ILE A 8 6.91 -19.42 28.93
CA ILE A 8 5.46 -19.39 28.71
C ILE A 8 5.10 -18.91 27.30
N TYR A 9 5.79 -17.88 26.80
CA TYR A 9 5.58 -17.37 25.44
C TYR A 9 5.90 -18.43 24.38
N LEU A 10 7.01 -19.15 24.52
CA LEU A 10 7.40 -20.22 23.59
C LEU A 10 6.42 -21.39 23.64
N ALA A 11 5.93 -21.78 24.82
CA ALA A 11 4.90 -22.81 24.95
C ALA A 11 3.59 -22.39 24.26
N HIS A 12 3.19 -21.11 24.38
CA HIS A 12 2.01 -20.57 23.70
C HIS A 12 2.14 -20.56 22.17
N ILE A 13 3.34 -20.31 21.64
CA ILE A 13 3.61 -20.38 20.19
C ILE A 13 3.62 -21.84 19.71
N ALA A 14 4.24 -22.74 20.47
CA ALA A 14 4.35 -24.16 20.11
C ALA A 14 2.97 -24.84 20.00
N ASP A 15 2.02 -24.48 20.88
CA ASP A 15 0.63 -24.95 20.83
C ASP A 15 -0.13 -24.44 19.59
N ARG A 16 0.34 -23.35 18.98
CA ARG A 16 -0.18 -22.77 17.74
C ARG A 16 0.61 -23.14 16.49
N ALA A 17 1.56 -24.09 16.61
CA ALA A 17 2.35 -24.59 15.49
C ALA A 17 1.42 -25.21 14.43
N GLY A 18 1.20 -24.49 13.34
CA GLY A 18 0.26 -24.87 12.27
C GLY A 18 -0.58 -23.69 11.77
N LEU A 19 -0.69 -22.61 12.55
CA LEU A 19 -1.27 -21.35 12.09
C LEU A 19 -0.21 -20.57 11.30
N VAL A 20 -0.12 -20.86 10.01
CA VAL A 20 0.62 -20.01 9.08
C VAL A 20 -0.16 -18.71 8.95
N ALA A 21 0.47 -17.59 9.32
CA ALA A 21 -0.12 -16.29 9.06
C ALA A 21 -0.40 -16.16 7.55
N PRO A 22 -1.61 -15.75 7.14
CA PRO A 22 -1.91 -15.58 5.72
C PRO A 22 -0.95 -14.57 5.10
N GLU A 23 -0.62 -14.77 3.84
CA GLU A 23 0.15 -13.79 3.08
C GLU A 23 -0.64 -12.46 3.05
N ALA A 24 -0.02 -11.40 3.57
CA ALA A 24 -0.66 -10.09 3.71
C ALA A 24 0.23 -9.01 3.11
N LEU A 25 -0.33 -8.23 2.19
CA LEU A 25 0.33 -7.06 1.59
C LEU A 25 0.53 -5.91 2.60
N GLY A 26 -0.09 -6.01 3.78
CA GLY A 26 0.01 -5.07 4.88
C GLY A 26 -0.25 -5.73 6.23
N GLY A 27 -0.98 -5.05 7.13
CA GLY A 27 -1.41 -5.63 8.40
C GLY A 27 -2.54 -6.66 8.23
N ILE A 28 -2.67 -7.58 9.19
CA ILE A 28 -3.80 -8.52 9.24
C ILE A 28 -4.98 -7.84 9.94
N ILE A 29 -6.09 -7.67 9.23
CA ILE A 29 -7.36 -7.21 9.80
C ILE A 29 -8.28 -8.42 9.92
N VAL A 30 -8.79 -8.67 11.13
CA VAL A 30 -9.70 -9.79 11.42
C VAL A 30 -11.07 -9.22 11.76
N GLY A 31 -12.10 -9.62 11.01
CA GLY A 31 -13.48 -9.18 11.19
C GLY A 31 -14.33 -9.40 9.95
N ASP A 32 -15.58 -8.95 9.99
CA ASP A 32 -16.44 -8.91 8.80
C ASP A 32 -16.01 -7.81 7.81
N ARG A 33 -16.63 -7.77 6.62
CA ARG A 33 -16.29 -6.79 5.57
C ARG A 33 -16.48 -5.36 6.05
N HIS A 34 -17.53 -5.08 6.82
CA HIS A 34 -17.82 -3.73 7.29
C HIS A 34 -16.74 -3.25 8.27
N PHE A 35 -16.37 -4.10 9.22
CA PHE A 35 -15.26 -3.86 10.14
C PHE A 35 -13.94 -3.66 9.38
N ALA A 36 -13.64 -4.52 8.41
CA ALA A 36 -12.41 -4.46 7.64
C ALA A 36 -12.29 -3.14 6.85
N THR A 37 -13.36 -2.74 6.16
CA THR A 37 -13.40 -1.46 5.43
C THR A 37 -13.25 -0.27 6.37
N ALA A 38 -13.95 -0.26 7.51
CA ALA A 38 -13.82 0.83 8.49
C ALA A 38 -12.41 0.91 9.09
N ALA A 39 -11.78 -0.24 9.36
CA ALA A 39 -10.41 -0.32 9.83
C ALA A 39 -9.42 0.22 8.79
N LEU A 40 -9.56 -0.14 7.51
CA LEU A 40 -8.72 0.39 6.42
C LEU A 40 -8.81 1.91 6.30
N VAL A 41 -10.02 2.49 6.36
CA VAL A 41 -10.23 3.94 6.31
C VAL A 41 -9.49 4.64 7.45
N LYS A 42 -9.64 4.13 8.68
CA LYS A 42 -8.96 4.69 9.86
C LYS A 42 -7.44 4.54 9.75
N ALA A 43 -6.99 3.41 9.23
CA ALA A 43 -5.58 3.10 9.06
C ALA A 43 -4.94 4.03 8.01
N ALA A 44 -5.64 4.29 6.89
CA ALA A 44 -5.21 5.22 5.84
C ALA A 44 -5.01 6.66 6.33
N GLN A 45 -5.63 7.05 7.45
CA GLN A 45 -5.48 8.38 8.07
C GLN A 45 -4.37 8.43 9.13
N SER A 46 -3.86 7.29 9.59
CA SER A 46 -2.85 7.25 10.65
C SER A 46 -1.47 7.66 10.12
N PRO A 47 -0.83 8.71 10.65
CA PRO A 47 0.54 9.07 10.29
C PRO A 47 1.57 8.07 10.83
N GLU A 48 1.22 7.31 11.88
CA GLU A 48 2.10 6.30 12.49
C GLU A 48 2.17 5.00 11.67
N MET A 49 1.20 4.78 10.77
CA MET A 49 1.18 3.58 9.96
C MET A 49 2.00 3.75 8.67
N PRO A 50 2.86 2.79 8.31
CA PRO A 50 3.64 2.85 7.08
C PRO A 50 2.76 3.04 5.83
N LEU A 51 3.21 3.86 4.88
CA LEU A 51 2.48 4.17 3.65
C LEU A 51 2.09 2.91 2.85
N ALA A 52 2.99 1.92 2.79
CA ALA A 52 2.74 0.65 2.12
C ALA A 52 1.56 -0.13 2.74
N GLN A 53 1.37 -0.04 4.05
CA GLN A 53 0.23 -0.67 4.74
C GLN A 53 -1.05 0.16 4.59
N ARG A 54 -0.93 1.50 4.56
CA ARG A 54 -2.06 2.43 4.39
C ARG A 54 -2.73 2.27 3.03
N LEU A 55 -1.93 1.94 2.02
CA LEU A 55 -2.33 1.82 0.63
C LEU A 55 -2.33 0.35 0.18
N ALA A 56 -2.52 -0.60 1.11
CA ALA A 56 -2.48 -2.02 0.79
C ALA A 56 -3.64 -2.47 -0.12
N ASP A 57 -4.76 -1.74 -0.16
CA ASP A 57 -5.90 -2.03 -1.04
C ASP A 57 -5.86 -1.29 -2.39
N ARG A 58 -4.79 -0.52 -2.66
CA ARG A 58 -4.72 0.34 -3.83
C ARG A 58 -4.93 -0.45 -5.14
N PRO A 59 -5.64 0.11 -6.13
CA PRO A 59 -5.83 -0.55 -7.42
C PRO A 59 -4.49 -0.78 -8.12
N PRO A 60 -4.29 -1.92 -8.81
CA PRO A 60 -3.07 -2.16 -9.56
C PRO A 60 -2.89 -1.12 -10.67
N LEU A 61 -1.64 -0.79 -11.00
CA LEU A 61 -1.33 0.24 -12.01
C LEU A 61 -2.04 -0.01 -13.35
N GLY A 62 -2.18 -1.27 -13.79
CA GLY A 62 -2.89 -1.58 -15.03
C GLY A 62 -4.35 -1.13 -15.07
N GLU A 63 -5.03 -1.09 -13.92
CA GLU A 63 -6.41 -0.59 -13.83
C GLU A 63 -6.45 0.95 -13.84
N LEU A 64 -5.46 1.60 -13.23
CA LEU A 64 -5.36 3.07 -13.20
C LEU A 64 -5.08 3.65 -14.59
N PHE A 65 -4.29 2.97 -15.42
CA PHE A 65 -3.87 3.44 -16.75
C PHE A 65 -4.86 3.12 -17.89
N ALA A 66 -6.12 2.78 -17.58
CA ALA A 66 -7.15 2.53 -18.59
C ALA A 66 -7.73 3.80 -19.25
N GLY A 67 -7.54 4.96 -18.62
CA GLY A 67 -8.12 6.25 -19.03
C GLY A 67 -7.10 7.29 -19.50
N ASP A 68 -7.37 8.56 -19.18
CA ASP A 68 -6.41 9.63 -19.45
C ASP A 68 -5.11 9.40 -18.69
N ARG A 69 -4.01 9.57 -19.40
CA ARG A 69 -2.69 9.23 -18.89
C ARG A 69 -2.21 10.21 -17.82
N ASP A 70 -2.50 11.49 -17.95
CA ASP A 70 -2.06 12.48 -16.97
C ASP A 70 -2.87 12.30 -15.66
N GLU A 71 -4.17 12.05 -15.77
CA GLU A 71 -5.01 11.70 -14.61
C GLU A 71 -4.51 10.42 -13.93
N ALA A 72 -4.23 9.36 -14.70
CA ALA A 72 -3.69 8.11 -14.18
C ALA A 72 -2.33 8.30 -13.49
N LEU A 73 -1.43 9.12 -14.06
CA LEU A 73 -0.12 9.43 -13.46
C LEU A 73 -0.28 10.14 -12.12
N LEU A 74 -1.22 11.09 -12.03
CA LEU A 74 -1.48 11.82 -10.80
C LEU A 74 -2.15 10.93 -9.75
N ALA A 75 -3.15 10.14 -10.13
CA ALA A 75 -3.80 9.18 -9.24
C ALA A 75 -2.78 8.17 -8.70
N ALA A 76 -2.00 7.54 -9.57
CA ALA A 76 -0.98 6.57 -9.16
C ALA A 76 0.03 7.19 -8.18
N TYR A 77 0.59 8.37 -8.50
CA TYR A 77 1.67 8.97 -7.70
C TYR A 77 1.18 9.68 -6.43
N VAL A 78 0.06 10.40 -6.50
CA VAL A 78 -0.41 11.29 -5.43
C VAL A 78 -1.44 10.61 -4.55
N GLU A 79 -2.41 9.91 -5.14
CA GLU A 79 -3.52 9.29 -4.42
C GLU A 79 -3.14 7.89 -3.90
N PHE A 80 -2.57 7.05 -4.76
CA PHE A 80 -2.23 5.66 -4.45
C PHE A 80 -0.75 5.44 -4.10
N GLY A 81 0.04 6.51 -4.00
CA GLY A 81 1.39 6.51 -3.45
C GLY A 81 2.37 5.57 -4.14
N TYR A 82 2.15 5.25 -5.41
CA TYR A 82 3.11 4.50 -6.21
C TYR A 82 4.39 5.31 -6.39
N THR A 83 5.52 4.65 -6.30
CA THR A 83 6.83 5.25 -6.56
C THR A 83 7.00 5.52 -8.05
N GLN A 84 7.80 6.52 -8.39
CA GLN A 84 8.18 6.79 -9.79
C GLN A 84 8.85 5.56 -10.44
N ARG A 85 9.52 4.72 -9.63
CA ARG A 85 10.10 3.46 -10.06
C ARG A 85 9.03 2.45 -10.49
N GLU A 86 8.07 2.14 -9.61
CA GLU A 86 6.95 1.23 -9.93
C GLU A 86 6.19 1.70 -11.18
N ILE A 87 5.93 3.02 -11.29
CA ILE A 87 5.29 3.61 -12.47
C ILE A 87 6.15 3.43 -13.72
N SER A 88 7.46 3.68 -13.63
CA SER A 88 8.38 3.53 -14.78
C SER A 88 8.53 2.09 -15.24
N GLU A 89 8.58 1.13 -14.31
CA GLU A 89 8.62 -0.30 -14.60
C GLU A 89 7.33 -0.76 -15.27
N HIS A 90 6.18 -0.30 -14.77
CA HIS A 90 4.87 -0.58 -15.38
C HIS A 90 4.73 -0.02 -16.79
N LEU A 91 5.18 1.22 -17.02
CA LEU A 91 5.08 1.89 -18.32
C LEU A 91 6.21 1.51 -19.29
N GLY A 92 7.16 0.66 -18.87
CA GLY A 92 8.31 0.26 -19.68
C GLY A 92 9.22 1.44 -20.07
N CYS A 93 9.38 2.43 -19.20
CA CYS A 93 10.18 3.62 -19.48
C CYS A 93 11.29 3.84 -18.45
N HIS A 94 12.25 4.71 -18.76
CA HIS A 94 13.28 5.08 -17.81
C HIS A 94 12.69 5.96 -16.69
N TYR A 95 13.22 5.83 -15.46
CA TYR A 95 12.80 6.62 -14.28
C TYR A 95 12.69 8.12 -14.56
N SER A 96 13.67 8.71 -15.23
CA SER A 96 13.68 10.15 -15.55
C SER A 96 12.52 10.57 -16.46
N THR A 97 12.04 9.67 -17.30
CA THR A 97 10.90 9.88 -18.18
C THR A 97 9.60 9.92 -17.39
N ALA A 98 9.37 8.92 -16.51
CA ALA A 98 8.21 8.91 -15.61
C ALA A 98 8.19 10.17 -14.71
N SER A 99 9.35 10.57 -14.19
CA SER A 99 9.51 11.78 -13.38
C SER A 99 9.07 13.05 -14.12
N ARG A 100 9.51 13.21 -15.38
CA ARG A 100 9.12 14.34 -16.24
C ARG A 100 7.62 14.33 -16.52
N TRP A 101 7.05 13.18 -16.85
CA TRP A 101 5.62 13.07 -17.13
C TRP A 101 4.75 13.44 -15.93
N ILE A 102 5.10 12.96 -14.73
CA ILE A 102 4.40 13.34 -13.49
C ILE A 102 4.48 14.84 -13.24
N ARG A 103 5.66 15.45 -13.45
CA ARG A 103 5.83 16.90 -13.31
C ARG A 103 4.96 17.65 -14.30
N ASP A 104 4.98 17.25 -15.57
CA ASP A 104 4.25 17.94 -16.63
C ASP A 104 2.73 17.79 -16.44
N ALA A 105 2.24 16.62 -16.01
CA ALA A 105 0.85 16.39 -15.63
C ALA A 105 0.40 17.32 -14.50
N ARG A 106 1.21 17.49 -13.44
CA ARG A 106 0.94 18.47 -12.36
C ARG A 106 0.84 19.91 -12.88
N MET A 107 1.68 20.28 -13.85
CA MET A 107 1.66 21.64 -14.42
C MET A 107 0.42 21.89 -15.26
N ARG A 108 -0.08 20.88 -15.99
CA ARG A 108 -1.33 20.97 -16.77
C ARG A 108 -2.56 21.05 -15.86
N GLN A 109 -2.61 20.24 -14.80
CA GLN A 109 -3.71 20.27 -13.83
C GLN A 109 -3.87 21.65 -13.16
N ARG A 110 -2.77 22.35 -12.87
CA ARG A 110 -2.80 23.70 -12.26
C ARG A 110 -3.25 24.83 -13.19
N LYS A 111 -3.27 24.58 -14.50
CA LYS A 111 -3.59 25.60 -15.52
C LYS A 111 -5.08 25.55 -15.94
N THR A 112 -5.77 24.48 -15.57
CA THR A 112 -7.22 24.30 -15.77
C THR A 112 -7.96 24.76 -14.52
#